data_AF-A0A7C0U5V8-F1
#
_entry.id   AF-A0A7C0U5V8-F1
#
_cell.length_a   1.000
_cell.length_b   1.000
_cell.length_c   1.000
_cell.angle_alpha   90.00
_cell.angle_beta   90.00
_cell.angle_gamma   90.00
#
_symmetry.space_group_name_H-M   'P 1'
#
loop_
_entity.id
_entity.type
_entity.pdbx_description
1 polymer ?
#
loop_
_entity_poly.entity_id
_entity_poly.type
_entity_poly.pdbx_seq_one_letter_code
_entity_poly.pdbx_strand_id
1 'polypeptide(L)'
;MFRSKCWLFFLPFLPHLALASGEVVVAVGSYQAYALQKAIEAYPRCSSMFTLVTERDSRGELLKGAKRARIVVVDIMLSSLGKPLLEMARKGELKGKRVYCVSSSTDDTPYHRAGFFFDKEVRTYYANPVEENMISLVGYILAREFKVPAPFSPPILLPSMGIYHPRAPKFFTRSEDYLAWHKTLGVGVEYWVGMLFFPSYLTTGNKGVLDEIIRRFEAHGLGVIPAFGKYPADKAAVLFFDGRGKPLVDLVVTFCSKMSASLKQETWRILERLNVPVINLIELFSSDVKAWRESPLGLAPVEVPWQVAMPEFSGVIEPTVVSGQKPGDPYRRFVAIPGELDFLIARVRAWLRLRHKPNGEKRIAIIYYNHHPGKQNVGASYLNVFASTVEILKALKEAGYRVEGKVTKGEIRRLILLSGRNVGSWAPGELERMVKEGGVVKVPLSLYLRWYRRLPLAFRKGVEKDWGKPQNASIMTWNGSIILPAIRLGNVILMPQPSRGWGSDAWKLYHSATLYPHHQYV
;
A
#
# COMPACT_ATOMS: atom_id res chain seq x y z
N MET A 1 -16.54 -33.13 1.26
CA MET A 1 -16.90 -34.15 0.27
C MET A 1 -16.34 -33.73 -1.08
N PHE A 2 -15.46 -34.57 -1.64
CA PHE A 2 -14.57 -34.30 -2.76
C PHE A 2 -15.28 -33.93 -4.06
N ARG A 3 -14.84 -32.85 -4.72
CA ARG A 3 -14.88 -32.70 -6.19
C ARG A 3 -13.54 -32.17 -6.68
N SER A 4 -12.51 -32.98 -6.49
CA SER A 4 -11.31 -32.96 -7.33
C SER A 4 -11.75 -33.46 -8.71
N LYS A 5 -12.05 -32.55 -9.65
CA LYS A 5 -12.18 -32.95 -11.05
C LYS A 5 -10.77 -33.09 -11.62
N CYS A 6 -10.33 -34.35 -11.73
CA CYS A 6 -9.19 -34.77 -12.51
C CYS A 6 -9.30 -34.19 -13.94
N TRP A 7 -8.43 -33.25 -14.29
CA TRP A 7 -8.19 -32.80 -15.66
C TRP A 7 -6.98 -33.53 -16.28
N LEU A 8 -6.84 -34.81 -15.95
CA LEU A 8 -5.73 -35.65 -16.42
C LEU A 8 -6.31 -36.94 -16.97
N PHE A 9 -6.00 -37.17 -18.24
CA PHE A 9 -6.25 -38.36 -19.05
C PHE A 9 -7.69 -38.57 -19.55
N PHE A 10 -7.95 -38.14 -20.79
CA PHE A 10 -8.40 -39.02 -21.89
C PHE A 10 -8.51 -38.18 -23.18
N LEU A 11 -7.53 -38.28 -24.07
CA LEU A 11 -7.63 -37.88 -25.48
C LEU A 11 -6.59 -38.67 -26.31
N PRO A 12 -6.76 -39.99 -26.52
CA PRO A 12 -6.00 -40.69 -27.54
C PRO A 12 -6.67 -40.44 -28.90
N PHE A 13 -5.84 -40.15 -29.91
CA PHE A 13 -6.19 -40.01 -31.33
C PHE A 13 -6.98 -38.77 -31.77
N LEU A 14 -6.25 -37.65 -31.88
CA LEU A 14 -6.50 -36.69 -32.97
C LEU A 14 -5.25 -36.66 -33.84
N PRO A 15 -5.38 -36.67 -35.18
CA PRO A 15 -4.23 -36.53 -36.06
C PRO A 15 -3.50 -35.24 -35.74
N HIS A 16 -2.17 -35.25 -35.87
CA HIS A 16 -1.32 -34.06 -35.77
C HIS A 16 -1.80 -33.02 -36.80
N LEU A 17 -2.75 -32.16 -36.43
CA LEU A 17 -2.93 -30.89 -37.11
C LEU A 17 -1.63 -30.13 -36.89
N ALA A 18 -0.82 -30.02 -37.94
CA ALA A 18 0.35 -29.16 -37.99
C ALA A 18 -0.13 -27.70 -37.93
N LEU A 19 -0.45 -27.23 -36.72
CA LEU A 19 -0.86 -25.86 -36.48
C LEU A 19 0.40 -25.00 -36.51
N ALA A 20 0.41 -23.99 -37.38
CA ALA A 20 1.54 -23.09 -37.51
C ALA A 20 1.75 -22.28 -36.21
N SER A 21 3.00 -21.95 -35.92
CA SER A 21 3.33 -21.14 -34.75
C SER A 21 2.92 -19.68 -34.96
N GLY A 22 2.44 -19.03 -33.89
CA GLY A 22 2.05 -17.61 -33.93
C GLY A 22 0.78 -17.29 -34.74
N GLU A 23 -0.12 -18.26 -34.90
CA GLU A 23 -1.46 -18.09 -35.50
C GLU A 23 -2.37 -17.13 -34.71
N VAL A 24 -2.12 -16.98 -33.40
CA VAL A 24 -2.86 -16.09 -32.51
C VAL A 24 -1.88 -15.13 -31.82
N VAL A 25 -2.16 -13.83 -31.88
CA VAL A 25 -1.47 -12.82 -31.07
C VAL A 25 -2.38 -12.32 -29.98
N VAL A 26 -1.91 -12.35 -28.74
CA VAL A 26 -2.61 -11.82 -27.58
C VAL A 26 -1.86 -10.57 -27.11
N ALA A 27 -2.38 -9.40 -27.46
CA ALA A 27 -1.84 -8.09 -27.14
C ALA A 27 -2.59 -7.48 -25.95
N VAL A 28 -2.07 -7.68 -24.74
CA VAL A 28 -2.77 -7.34 -23.48
C VAL A 28 -1.85 -6.62 -22.50
N GLY A 29 -2.40 -6.00 -21.47
CA GLY A 29 -1.57 -5.37 -20.45
C GLY A 29 -0.71 -6.38 -19.68
N SER A 30 0.51 -5.97 -19.32
CA SER A 30 1.47 -6.78 -18.54
C SER A 30 0.84 -7.34 -17.26
N TYR A 31 -0.06 -6.59 -16.62
CA TYR A 31 -0.79 -6.97 -15.41
C TYR A 31 -1.69 -8.23 -15.54
N GLN A 32 -2.09 -8.61 -16.75
CA GLN A 32 -2.84 -9.85 -17.04
C GLN A 32 -2.06 -10.84 -17.90
N ALA A 33 -0.92 -10.42 -18.47
CA ALA A 33 -0.09 -11.24 -19.34
C ALA A 33 0.34 -12.56 -18.67
N TYR A 34 0.71 -12.53 -17.39
CA TYR A 34 1.09 -13.77 -16.67
C TYR A 34 -0.05 -14.79 -16.58
N ALA A 35 -1.28 -14.33 -16.29
CA ALA A 35 -2.44 -15.22 -16.20
C ALA A 35 -2.76 -15.83 -17.58
N LEU A 36 -2.64 -15.05 -18.65
CA LEU A 36 -2.83 -15.53 -20.02
C LEU A 36 -1.72 -16.46 -20.48
N GLN A 37 -0.47 -16.20 -20.12
CA GLN A 37 0.65 -17.12 -20.36
C GLN A 37 0.38 -18.48 -19.71
N LYS A 38 -0.07 -18.50 -18.45
CA LYS A 38 -0.47 -19.72 -17.75
C LYS A 38 -1.65 -20.43 -18.42
N ALA A 39 -2.63 -19.66 -18.88
CA ALA A 39 -3.76 -20.20 -19.62
C ALA A 39 -3.36 -20.83 -20.95
N ILE A 40 -2.41 -20.25 -21.68
CA ILE A 40 -1.85 -20.81 -22.92
C ILE A 40 -1.10 -22.11 -22.62
N GLU A 41 -0.29 -22.13 -21.55
CA GLU A 41 0.45 -23.32 -21.09
C GLU A 41 -0.48 -24.48 -20.68
N ALA A 42 -1.72 -24.21 -20.27
CA ALA A 42 -2.72 -25.23 -20.00
C ALA A 42 -3.15 -26.04 -21.25
N TYR A 43 -2.84 -25.54 -22.45
CA TYR A 43 -3.05 -26.25 -23.72
C TYR A 43 -1.70 -26.55 -24.42
N PRO A 44 -0.89 -27.48 -23.88
CA PRO A 44 0.50 -27.65 -24.30
C PRO A 44 0.69 -28.02 -25.78
N ARG A 45 -0.29 -28.67 -26.40
CA ARG A 45 -0.26 -29.01 -27.85
C ARG A 45 -0.53 -27.82 -28.77
N CYS A 46 -1.09 -26.73 -28.23
CA CYS A 46 -1.46 -25.53 -28.98
C CYS A 46 -0.70 -24.29 -28.50
N SER A 47 0.14 -24.40 -27.48
CA SER A 47 0.81 -23.24 -26.86
C SER A 47 1.67 -22.45 -27.85
N SER A 48 2.34 -23.14 -28.79
CA SER A 48 3.16 -22.53 -29.85
C SER A 48 2.35 -21.71 -30.86
N MET A 49 1.03 -21.88 -30.92
CA MET A 49 0.15 -21.05 -31.75
C MET A 49 0.00 -19.63 -31.22
N PHE A 50 0.24 -19.42 -29.93
CA PHE A 50 0.02 -18.14 -29.28
C PHE A 50 1.33 -17.37 -29.13
N THR A 51 1.28 -16.09 -29.49
CA THR A 51 2.32 -15.12 -29.17
C THR A 51 1.70 -14.08 -28.25
N LEU A 52 2.24 -13.96 -27.04
CA LEU A 52 1.83 -12.95 -26.07
C LEU A 52 2.67 -11.68 -26.29
N VAL A 53 2.00 -10.54 -26.34
CA VAL A 53 2.60 -9.21 -26.51
C VAL A 53 1.98 -8.27 -25.47
N THR A 54 2.79 -7.40 -24.89
CA THR A 54 2.41 -6.45 -23.84
C THR A 54 2.76 -5.03 -24.23
N GLU A 55 2.30 -4.05 -23.44
CA GLU A 55 2.66 -2.63 -23.62
C GLU A 55 4.14 -2.33 -23.36
N ARG A 56 4.91 -3.31 -22.84
CA ARG A 56 6.34 -3.22 -22.60
C ARG A 56 7.17 -3.67 -23.80
N ASP A 57 6.57 -4.48 -24.66
CA ASP A 57 7.20 -4.95 -25.89
C ASP A 57 7.26 -3.82 -26.92
N SER A 58 8.17 -3.94 -27.88
CA SER A 58 8.31 -2.91 -28.90
C SER A 58 7.08 -2.84 -29.78
N ARG A 59 6.74 -1.63 -30.26
CA ARG A 59 5.71 -1.46 -31.29
C ARG A 59 5.96 -2.38 -32.49
N GLY A 60 7.23 -2.60 -32.86
CA GLY A 60 7.61 -3.48 -33.97
C GLY A 60 7.20 -4.94 -33.75
N GLU A 61 7.34 -5.47 -32.53
CA GLU A 61 6.94 -6.84 -32.19
C GLU A 61 5.42 -7.03 -32.29
N LEU A 62 4.64 -6.08 -31.78
CA LEU A 62 3.18 -6.08 -31.93
C LEU A 62 2.76 -6.14 -33.40
N LEU A 63 3.31 -5.24 -34.23
CA LEU A 63 2.95 -5.15 -35.64
C LEU A 63 3.41 -6.40 -36.42
N LYS A 64 4.62 -6.91 -36.14
CA LYS A 64 5.15 -8.14 -36.77
C LYS A 64 4.31 -9.35 -36.41
N GLY A 65 3.93 -9.48 -35.15
CA GLY A 65 3.01 -10.52 -34.68
C GLY A 65 1.67 -10.43 -35.39
N ALA A 66 1.03 -9.27 -35.35
CA ALA A 66 -0.30 -9.06 -35.94
C ALA A 66 -0.34 -9.32 -37.46
N LYS A 67 0.74 -9.01 -38.19
CA LYS A 67 0.87 -9.34 -39.62
C LYS A 67 0.86 -10.84 -39.89
N ARG A 68 1.50 -11.63 -39.03
CA ARG A 68 1.60 -13.10 -39.18
C ARG A 68 0.34 -13.80 -38.68
N ALA A 69 -0.23 -13.35 -37.57
CA ALA A 69 -1.35 -14.01 -36.91
C ALA A 69 -2.65 -13.93 -37.72
N ARG A 70 -3.43 -15.00 -37.69
CA ARG A 70 -4.80 -15.04 -38.25
C ARG A 70 -5.80 -14.39 -37.30
N ILE A 71 -5.57 -14.55 -36.00
CA ILE A 71 -6.38 -14.00 -34.92
C ILE A 71 -5.54 -13.04 -34.08
N VAL A 72 -6.08 -11.87 -33.75
CA VAL A 72 -5.49 -10.93 -32.80
C VAL A 72 -6.48 -10.71 -31.67
N VAL A 73 -6.06 -10.84 -30.43
CA VAL A 73 -6.82 -10.51 -29.22
C VAL A 73 -6.16 -9.28 -28.61
N VAL A 74 -6.88 -8.18 -28.45
CA VAL A 74 -6.29 -6.90 -28.04
C VAL A 74 -7.06 -6.20 -26.92
N ASP A 75 -6.33 -5.75 -25.91
CA ASP A 75 -6.79 -4.83 -24.87
C ASP A 75 -6.71 -3.38 -25.39
N ILE A 76 -7.81 -2.88 -25.98
CA ILE A 76 -7.86 -1.54 -26.60
C ILE A 76 -7.93 -0.39 -25.60
N MET A 77 -8.16 -0.68 -24.30
CA MET A 77 -8.02 0.32 -23.23
C MET A 77 -6.60 0.88 -23.20
N LEU A 78 -5.60 0.05 -23.53
CA LEU A 78 -4.21 0.45 -23.64
C LEU A 78 -3.95 1.03 -25.02
N SER A 79 -3.90 2.37 -25.10
CA SER A 79 -3.71 3.06 -26.38
C SER A 79 -2.42 2.67 -27.11
N SER A 80 -1.38 2.25 -26.39
CA SER A 80 -0.12 1.72 -26.95
C SER A 80 -0.29 0.40 -27.71
N LEU A 81 -1.33 -0.38 -27.41
CA LEU A 81 -1.67 -1.62 -28.10
C LEU A 81 -2.77 -1.40 -29.14
N GLY A 82 -3.83 -0.68 -28.77
CA GLY A 82 -4.99 -0.44 -29.62
C GLY A 82 -4.71 0.45 -30.83
N LYS A 83 -4.08 1.63 -30.63
CA LYS A 83 -3.90 2.61 -31.72
C LYS A 83 -3.03 2.07 -32.87
N PRO A 84 -1.89 1.39 -32.63
CA PRO A 84 -1.09 0.84 -33.73
C PRO A 84 -1.84 -0.19 -34.57
N LEU A 85 -2.66 -1.04 -33.95
CA LEU A 85 -3.48 -2.02 -34.67
C LEU A 85 -4.63 -1.35 -35.44
N LEU A 86 -5.22 -0.28 -34.89
CA LEU A 86 -6.21 0.52 -35.62
C LEU A 86 -5.61 1.18 -36.87
N GLU A 87 -4.37 1.68 -36.79
CA GLU A 87 -3.65 2.21 -37.95
C GLU A 87 -3.41 1.13 -39.01
N MET A 88 -3.01 -0.09 -38.62
CA MET A 88 -2.88 -1.21 -39.55
C MET A 88 -4.21 -1.56 -40.23
N ALA A 89 -5.31 -1.59 -39.47
CA ALA A 89 -6.63 -1.87 -40.02
C ALA A 89 -7.05 -0.84 -41.07
N ARG A 90 -6.82 0.46 -40.80
CA ARG A 90 -7.09 1.55 -41.74
C ARG A 90 -6.28 1.46 -43.04
N LYS A 91 -5.07 0.91 -42.98
CA LYS A 91 -4.21 0.62 -44.15
C LYS A 91 -4.58 -0.67 -44.88
N GLY A 92 -5.60 -1.40 -44.41
CA GLY A 92 -5.99 -2.70 -44.97
C GLY A 92 -5.04 -3.84 -44.59
N GLU A 93 -4.05 -3.62 -43.74
CA GLU A 93 -3.04 -4.63 -43.36
C GLU A 93 -3.60 -5.74 -42.47
N LEU A 94 -4.79 -5.53 -41.88
CA LEU A 94 -5.52 -6.54 -41.09
C LEU A 94 -6.70 -7.17 -41.86
N LYS A 95 -6.83 -6.92 -43.16
CA LYS A 95 -7.93 -7.47 -43.96
C LYS A 95 -7.94 -9.00 -43.91
N GLY A 96 -9.11 -9.58 -43.65
CA GLY A 96 -9.29 -11.04 -43.53
C GLY A 96 -8.88 -11.65 -42.18
N LYS A 97 -8.31 -10.86 -41.27
CA LYS A 97 -8.00 -11.30 -39.89
C LYS A 97 -9.17 -11.02 -38.97
N ARG A 98 -9.27 -11.77 -37.87
CA ARG A 98 -10.22 -11.47 -36.79
C ARG A 98 -9.50 -10.80 -35.63
N VAL A 99 -9.91 -9.59 -35.31
CA VAL A 99 -9.32 -8.80 -34.23
C VAL A 99 -10.33 -8.66 -33.09
N TYR A 100 -10.19 -9.47 -32.04
CA TYR A 100 -11.04 -9.46 -30.86
C TYR A 100 -10.64 -8.36 -29.89
N CYS A 101 -11.57 -7.47 -29.54
CA CYS A 101 -11.40 -6.50 -28.45
C CYS A 101 -11.83 -7.13 -27.13
N VAL A 102 -10.92 -7.19 -26.15
CA VAL A 102 -11.24 -7.73 -24.81
C VAL A 102 -11.69 -6.66 -23.81
N SER A 103 -11.45 -5.39 -24.12
CA SER A 103 -11.80 -4.24 -23.29
C SER A 103 -12.49 -3.14 -24.11
N SER A 104 -12.81 -2.02 -23.46
CA SER A 104 -13.29 -0.79 -24.10
C SER A 104 -12.28 0.33 -23.89
N SER A 105 -12.18 1.20 -24.89
CA SER A 105 -11.44 2.45 -24.87
C SER A 105 -12.35 3.63 -24.51
N THR A 106 -11.81 4.85 -24.49
CA THR A 106 -12.61 6.06 -24.28
C THR A 106 -13.65 6.27 -25.39
N ASP A 107 -13.31 5.89 -26.63
CA ASP A 107 -14.20 5.93 -27.79
C ASP A 107 -13.97 4.68 -28.66
N ASP A 108 -14.93 3.75 -28.61
CA ASP A 108 -14.86 2.48 -29.34
C ASP A 108 -15.29 2.64 -30.82
N THR A 109 -15.87 3.77 -31.21
CA THR A 109 -16.41 4.02 -32.56
C THR A 109 -15.38 3.76 -33.68
N PRO A 110 -14.12 4.22 -33.57
CA PRO A 110 -13.12 3.98 -34.61
C PRO A 110 -12.79 2.50 -34.80
N TYR A 111 -12.80 1.71 -33.71
CA TYR A 111 -12.51 0.28 -33.74
C TYR A 111 -13.67 -0.50 -34.37
N HIS A 112 -14.92 -0.14 -34.05
CA HIS A 112 -16.09 -0.69 -34.72
C HIS A 112 -16.05 -0.43 -36.24
N ARG A 113 -15.76 0.81 -36.66
CA ARG A 113 -15.64 1.16 -38.09
C ARG A 113 -14.51 0.42 -38.80
N ALA A 114 -13.45 0.08 -38.08
CA ALA A 114 -12.32 -0.69 -38.61
C ALA A 114 -12.54 -2.22 -38.59
N GLY A 115 -13.73 -2.69 -38.19
CA GLY A 115 -14.09 -4.10 -38.22
C GLY A 115 -13.56 -4.94 -37.05
N PHE A 116 -13.21 -4.31 -35.92
CA PHE A 116 -12.82 -5.03 -34.72
C PHE A 116 -14.03 -5.74 -34.09
N PHE A 117 -13.82 -6.93 -33.54
CA PHE A 117 -14.85 -7.81 -33.00
C PHE A 117 -15.00 -7.60 -31.50
N PHE A 118 -16.16 -7.09 -31.08
CA PHE A 118 -16.52 -6.93 -29.67
C PHE A 118 -17.36 -8.12 -29.20
N ASP A 119 -16.75 -9.29 -29.22
CA ASP A 119 -17.43 -10.53 -28.87
C ASP A 119 -17.78 -10.60 -27.38
N LYS A 120 -19.04 -10.92 -27.07
CA LYS A 120 -19.56 -10.91 -25.69
C LYS A 120 -18.84 -11.92 -24.80
N GLU A 121 -18.60 -13.14 -25.27
CA GLU A 121 -18.01 -14.20 -24.44
C GLU A 121 -16.53 -13.95 -24.19
N VAL A 122 -15.77 -13.59 -25.23
CA VAL A 122 -14.36 -13.21 -25.13
C VAL A 122 -14.15 -12.08 -24.11
N ARG A 123 -14.97 -11.02 -24.21
CA ARG A 123 -14.94 -9.89 -23.27
C ARG A 123 -15.33 -10.31 -21.86
N THR A 124 -16.30 -11.21 -21.70
CA THR A 124 -16.77 -11.65 -20.38
C THR A 124 -15.70 -12.46 -19.65
N TYR A 125 -14.99 -13.36 -20.34
CA TYR A 125 -13.86 -14.07 -19.73
C TYR A 125 -12.77 -13.09 -19.27
N TYR A 126 -12.34 -12.17 -20.13
CA TYR A 126 -11.26 -11.24 -19.82
C TYR A 126 -11.62 -10.24 -18.71
N ALA A 127 -12.87 -9.74 -18.70
CA ALA A 127 -13.33 -8.78 -17.70
C ALA A 127 -13.50 -9.38 -16.29
N ASN A 128 -13.49 -10.71 -16.16
CA ASN A 128 -13.60 -11.42 -14.88
C ASN A 128 -12.34 -12.28 -14.70
N PRO A 129 -11.21 -11.70 -14.26
CA PRO A 129 -9.89 -12.30 -14.43
C PRO A 129 -9.55 -13.38 -13.39
N VAL A 130 -10.44 -14.36 -13.22
CA VAL A 130 -10.17 -15.60 -12.52
C VAL A 130 -9.43 -16.58 -13.45
N GLU A 131 -8.66 -17.48 -12.87
CA GLU A 131 -7.78 -18.39 -13.62
C GLU A 131 -8.55 -19.25 -14.63
N GLU A 132 -9.70 -19.79 -14.22
CA GLU A 132 -10.57 -20.63 -15.04
C GLU A 132 -11.11 -19.89 -16.26
N ASN A 133 -11.34 -18.58 -16.14
CA ASN A 133 -11.78 -17.76 -17.26
C ASN A 133 -10.67 -17.50 -18.26
N MET A 134 -9.44 -17.29 -17.80
CA MET A 134 -8.31 -17.12 -18.72
C MET A 134 -8.04 -18.41 -19.50
N ILE A 135 -8.09 -19.57 -18.83
CA ILE A 135 -8.00 -20.89 -19.47
C ILE A 135 -9.14 -21.07 -20.47
N SER A 136 -10.38 -20.76 -20.07
CA SER A 136 -11.56 -20.93 -20.94
C SER A 136 -11.56 -19.94 -22.11
N LEU A 137 -10.99 -18.74 -21.98
CA LEU A 137 -10.80 -17.79 -23.07
C LEU A 137 -9.92 -18.37 -24.18
N VAL A 138 -8.77 -18.95 -23.81
CA VAL A 138 -7.85 -19.60 -24.75
C VAL A 138 -8.53 -20.79 -25.43
N GLY A 139 -9.17 -21.66 -24.65
CA GLY A 139 -9.91 -22.82 -25.18
C GLY A 139 -11.06 -22.42 -26.11
N TYR A 140 -11.78 -21.35 -25.76
CA TYR A 140 -12.87 -20.80 -26.57
C TYR A 140 -12.38 -20.31 -27.94
N ILE A 141 -11.27 -19.57 -27.99
CA ILE A 141 -10.66 -19.11 -29.25
C ILE A 141 -10.22 -20.30 -30.09
N LEU A 142 -9.55 -21.29 -29.49
CA LEU A 142 -9.10 -22.52 -30.17
C LEU A 142 -10.27 -23.29 -30.78
N ALA A 143 -11.34 -23.50 -30.03
CA ALA A 143 -12.51 -24.24 -30.48
C ALA A 143 -13.27 -23.49 -31.59
N ARG A 144 -13.48 -22.17 -31.41
CA ARG A 144 -14.27 -21.37 -32.33
C ARG A 144 -13.56 -21.15 -33.67
N GLU A 145 -12.31 -20.72 -33.61
CA GLU A 145 -11.55 -20.27 -34.78
C GLU A 145 -10.78 -21.39 -35.46
N PHE A 146 -10.19 -22.32 -34.69
CA PHE A 146 -9.32 -23.37 -35.23
C PHE A 146 -9.97 -24.75 -35.24
N LYS A 147 -11.20 -24.89 -34.74
CA LYS A 147 -11.92 -26.17 -34.60
C LYS A 147 -11.13 -27.22 -33.82
N VAL A 148 -10.23 -26.76 -32.95
CA VAL A 148 -9.49 -27.63 -32.04
C VAL A 148 -10.44 -27.99 -30.89
N PRO A 149 -10.57 -29.27 -30.51
CA PRO A 149 -11.39 -29.68 -29.38
C PRO A 149 -10.68 -29.34 -28.06
N ALA A 150 -10.55 -28.04 -27.79
CA ALA A 150 -10.00 -27.49 -26.56
C ALA A 150 -11.14 -27.31 -25.55
N PRO A 151 -11.08 -27.93 -24.37
CA PRO A 151 -12.14 -27.79 -23.37
C PRO A 151 -12.19 -26.37 -22.83
N PHE A 152 -13.39 -25.77 -22.75
CA PHE A 152 -13.64 -24.51 -22.07
C PHE A 152 -14.96 -24.58 -21.30
N SER A 153 -15.12 -23.79 -20.25
CA SER A 153 -16.36 -23.70 -19.46
C SER A 153 -16.99 -22.32 -19.60
N PRO A 154 -18.32 -22.16 -19.44
CA PRO A 154 -18.96 -20.85 -19.47
C PRO A 154 -18.30 -19.82 -18.54
N PRO A 155 -18.28 -18.52 -18.88
CA PRO A 155 -17.60 -17.51 -18.08
C PRO A 155 -18.10 -17.43 -16.64
N ILE A 156 -17.17 -17.46 -15.68
CA ILE A 156 -17.42 -17.22 -14.27
C ILE A 156 -17.50 -15.71 -14.04
N LEU A 157 -18.61 -15.23 -13.48
CA LEU A 157 -18.82 -13.81 -13.21
C LEU A 157 -18.35 -13.46 -11.79
N LEU A 158 -17.48 -12.46 -11.69
CA LEU A 158 -17.16 -11.86 -10.39
C LEU A 158 -18.32 -10.94 -9.96
N PRO A 159 -18.72 -10.98 -8.67
CA PRO A 159 -19.72 -10.06 -8.17
C PRO A 159 -19.21 -8.62 -8.26
N SER A 160 -20.12 -7.65 -8.28
CA SER A 160 -19.76 -6.22 -8.32
C SER A 160 -18.93 -5.80 -7.11
N MET A 161 -19.15 -6.45 -5.97
CA MET A 161 -18.33 -6.40 -4.77
C MET A 161 -18.38 -7.74 -4.04
N GLY A 162 -17.35 -8.05 -3.26
CA GLY A 162 -17.32 -9.28 -2.47
C GLY A 162 -16.14 -9.32 -1.51
N ILE A 163 -16.08 -10.39 -0.73
CA ILE A 163 -15.02 -10.68 0.24
C ILE A 163 -14.22 -11.86 -0.30
N TYR A 164 -12.91 -11.68 -0.40
CA TYR A 164 -11.93 -12.69 -0.77
C TYR A 164 -11.19 -13.21 0.47
N HIS A 165 -10.75 -14.45 0.43
CA HIS A 165 -9.75 -14.94 1.36
C HIS A 165 -8.98 -16.12 0.72
N PRO A 166 -7.65 -16.20 0.85
CA PRO A 166 -6.85 -17.24 0.18
C PRO A 166 -7.24 -18.68 0.54
N ARG A 167 -7.67 -18.89 1.79
CA ARG A 167 -8.14 -20.19 2.30
C ARG A 167 -9.63 -20.46 2.05
N ALA A 168 -10.39 -19.50 1.52
CA ALA A 168 -11.81 -19.68 1.29
C ALA A 168 -12.08 -20.45 -0.01
N PRO A 169 -13.09 -21.33 -0.02
CA PRO A 169 -13.45 -22.08 -1.23
C PRO A 169 -14.18 -21.24 -2.28
N LYS A 170 -14.65 -20.05 -1.90
CA LYS A 170 -15.42 -19.14 -2.74
C LYS A 170 -15.32 -17.70 -2.24
N PHE A 171 -15.72 -16.75 -3.09
CA PHE A 171 -16.00 -15.38 -2.66
C PHE A 171 -17.30 -15.31 -1.85
N PHE A 172 -17.39 -14.35 -0.94
CA PHE A 172 -18.60 -14.04 -0.19
C PHE A 172 -19.16 -12.69 -0.63
N THR A 173 -20.48 -12.53 -0.62
CA THR A 173 -21.14 -11.24 -0.91
C THR A 173 -21.78 -10.63 0.33
N ARG A 174 -21.67 -11.31 1.47
CA ARG A 174 -22.22 -10.91 2.77
C ARG A 174 -21.17 -11.12 3.86
N SER A 175 -21.10 -10.18 4.79
CA SER A 175 -20.18 -10.24 5.92
C SER A 175 -20.53 -11.39 6.88
N GLU A 176 -21.81 -11.70 7.09
CA GLU A 176 -22.23 -12.79 7.98
C GLU A 176 -21.71 -14.15 7.50
N ASP A 177 -21.83 -14.43 6.20
CA ASP A 177 -21.38 -15.69 5.60
C ASP A 177 -19.86 -15.82 5.70
N TYR A 178 -19.14 -14.72 5.48
CA TYR A 178 -17.70 -14.66 5.63
C TYR A 178 -17.27 -14.92 7.08
N LEU A 179 -17.88 -14.25 8.04
CA LEU A 179 -17.56 -14.40 9.46
C LEU A 179 -17.91 -15.81 9.97
N ALA A 180 -19.03 -16.39 9.53
CA ALA A 180 -19.40 -17.76 9.85
C ALA A 180 -18.37 -18.76 9.32
N TRP A 181 -17.91 -18.58 8.08
CA TRP A 181 -16.85 -19.39 7.51
C TRP A 181 -15.50 -19.18 8.23
N HIS A 182 -15.10 -17.94 8.50
CA HIS A 182 -13.83 -17.61 9.15
C HIS A 182 -13.72 -18.23 10.54
N LYS A 183 -14.83 -18.30 11.30
CA LYS A 183 -14.87 -19.02 12.59
C LYS A 183 -14.45 -20.48 12.48
N THR A 184 -14.69 -21.14 11.34
CA THR A 184 -14.31 -22.55 11.14
C THR A 184 -12.79 -22.75 10.99
N LEU A 185 -12.03 -21.66 10.79
CA LEU A 185 -10.56 -21.70 10.75
C LEU A 185 -9.93 -21.89 12.13
N GLY A 186 -10.70 -21.72 13.21
CA GLY A 186 -10.21 -21.87 14.59
C GLY A 186 -9.16 -20.84 15.01
N VAL A 187 -9.01 -19.74 14.26
CA VAL A 187 -8.06 -18.67 14.58
C VAL A 187 -8.69 -17.67 15.55
N GLY A 188 -8.00 -17.38 16.65
CA GLY A 188 -8.39 -16.32 17.58
C GLY A 188 -8.22 -14.95 16.95
N VAL A 189 -9.21 -14.06 17.13
CA VAL A 189 -9.20 -12.70 16.58
C VAL A 189 -9.28 -11.70 17.74
N GLU A 190 -8.22 -10.91 17.92
CA GLU A 190 -8.20 -9.78 18.87
C GLU A 190 -9.03 -8.61 18.34
N TYR A 191 -8.80 -8.24 17.08
CA TYR A 191 -9.43 -7.11 16.40
C TYR A 191 -9.64 -7.41 14.91
N TRP A 192 -10.61 -6.75 14.29
CA TRP A 192 -10.90 -6.89 12.87
C TRP A 192 -10.42 -5.69 12.06
N VAL A 193 -9.76 -5.97 10.94
CA VAL A 193 -9.27 -4.97 9.99
C VAL A 193 -9.96 -5.15 8.64
N GLY A 194 -10.61 -4.10 8.14
CA GLY A 194 -11.13 -4.08 6.78
C GLY A 194 -9.98 -3.88 5.79
N MET A 195 -9.96 -4.61 4.68
CA MET A 195 -9.02 -4.37 3.59
C MET A 195 -9.78 -4.09 2.30
N LEU A 196 -9.57 -2.92 1.69
CA LEU A 196 -10.21 -2.53 0.43
C LEU A 196 -9.21 -2.64 -0.72
N PHE A 197 -9.63 -3.25 -1.84
CA PHE A 197 -8.79 -3.36 -3.03
C PHE A 197 -9.60 -3.49 -4.32
N PHE A 198 -8.93 -3.27 -5.46
CA PHE A 198 -9.54 -3.44 -6.78
C PHE A 198 -9.57 -4.92 -7.20
N PRO A 199 -10.60 -5.39 -7.94
CA PRO A 199 -10.64 -6.76 -8.46
C PRO A 199 -9.42 -7.18 -9.28
N SER A 200 -8.66 -6.23 -9.84
CA SER A 200 -7.40 -6.49 -10.53
C SER A 200 -6.32 -7.14 -9.66
N TYR A 201 -6.39 -7.02 -8.33
CA TYR A 201 -5.50 -7.73 -7.42
C TYR A 201 -5.82 -9.22 -7.32
N LEU A 202 -7.00 -9.67 -7.75
CA LEU A 202 -7.38 -11.09 -7.73
C LEU A 202 -6.78 -11.86 -8.91
N THR A 203 -6.12 -11.19 -9.85
CA THR A 203 -5.55 -11.86 -11.03
C THR A 203 -4.44 -12.83 -10.62
N THR A 204 -4.39 -13.95 -11.35
CA THR A 204 -3.31 -14.93 -11.21
C THR A 204 -1.95 -14.23 -11.40
N GLY A 205 -1.05 -14.42 -10.44
CA GLY A 205 0.28 -13.78 -10.41
C GLY A 205 0.39 -12.54 -9.52
N ASN A 206 -0.72 -11.88 -9.18
CA ASN A 206 -0.72 -10.66 -8.34
C ASN A 206 -1.42 -10.84 -6.99
N LYS A 207 -2.34 -11.82 -6.86
CA LYS A 207 -3.03 -12.10 -5.59
C LYS A 207 -2.10 -12.41 -4.40
N GLY A 208 -0.87 -12.85 -4.67
CA GLY A 208 0.12 -13.17 -3.64
C GLY A 208 0.47 -12.01 -2.70
N VAL A 209 0.32 -10.75 -3.14
CA VAL A 209 0.46 -9.58 -2.27
C VAL A 209 -0.64 -9.56 -1.21
N LEU A 210 -1.90 -9.71 -1.63
CA LEU A 210 -3.04 -9.77 -0.71
C LEU A 210 -2.94 -10.95 0.24
N ASP A 211 -2.58 -12.12 -0.29
CA ASP A 211 -2.45 -13.36 0.48
C ASP A 211 -1.41 -13.20 1.60
N GLU A 212 -0.27 -12.57 1.31
CA GLU A 212 0.77 -12.34 2.31
C GLU A 212 0.35 -11.31 3.37
N ILE A 213 -0.35 -10.24 2.98
CA ILE A 213 -0.89 -9.26 3.95
C ILE A 213 -1.88 -9.95 4.89
N ILE A 214 -2.85 -10.68 4.35
CA ILE A 214 -3.86 -11.41 5.13
C ILE A 214 -3.18 -12.39 6.08
N ARG A 215 -2.29 -13.24 5.56
CA ARG A 215 -1.57 -14.24 6.36
C ARG A 215 -0.77 -13.61 7.49
N ARG A 216 -0.09 -12.48 7.26
CA ARG A 216 0.68 -11.79 8.30
C ARG A 216 -0.21 -11.13 9.35
N PHE A 217 -1.34 -10.55 8.95
CA PHE A 217 -2.29 -9.97 9.90
C PHE A 217 -2.86 -11.06 10.81
N GLU A 218 -3.29 -12.18 10.23
CA GLU A 218 -3.77 -13.35 10.99
C GLU A 218 -2.70 -13.89 11.95
N ALA A 219 -1.44 -13.97 11.51
CA ALA A 219 -0.32 -14.40 12.35
C ALA A 219 -0.04 -13.47 13.54
N HIS A 220 -0.55 -12.22 13.51
CA HIS A 220 -0.46 -11.25 14.59
C HIS A 220 -1.80 -11.09 15.36
N GLY A 221 -2.70 -12.06 15.25
CA GLY A 221 -3.98 -12.09 15.97
C GLY A 221 -5.05 -11.15 15.41
N LEU A 222 -4.86 -10.62 14.20
CA LEU A 222 -5.82 -9.74 13.54
C LEU A 222 -6.68 -10.52 12.54
N GLY A 223 -8.00 -10.40 12.68
CA GLY A 223 -8.93 -10.86 11.65
C GLY A 223 -8.97 -9.85 10.51
N VAL A 224 -9.09 -10.32 9.26
CA VAL A 224 -9.16 -9.44 8.09
C VAL A 224 -10.49 -9.65 7.38
N ILE A 225 -11.13 -8.58 6.89
CA ILE A 225 -12.24 -8.64 5.94
C ILE A 225 -11.73 -8.08 4.59
N PRO A 226 -11.22 -8.91 3.66
CA PRO A 226 -10.68 -8.47 2.38
C PRO A 226 -11.79 -8.21 1.36
N ALA A 227 -12.28 -6.98 1.29
CA ALA A 227 -13.35 -6.58 0.40
C ALA A 227 -12.83 -5.98 -0.92
N PHE A 228 -13.34 -6.48 -2.04
CA PHE A 228 -13.13 -5.91 -3.37
C PHE A 228 -14.41 -5.30 -3.93
N GLY A 229 -14.27 -4.33 -4.82
CA GLY A 229 -15.41 -3.73 -5.53
C GLY A 229 -15.01 -3.13 -6.87
N LYS A 230 -15.94 -3.16 -7.83
CA LYS A 230 -15.81 -2.37 -9.08
C LYS A 230 -15.82 -0.88 -8.74
N TYR A 231 -15.24 -0.06 -9.61
CA TYR A 231 -15.16 1.38 -9.39
C TYR A 231 -16.56 2.00 -9.15
N PRO A 232 -16.75 2.82 -8.09
CA PRO A 232 -15.78 3.15 -7.03
C PRO A 232 -15.59 1.99 -6.02
N ALA A 233 -14.38 1.45 -5.96
CA ALA A 233 -14.07 0.23 -5.20
C ALA A 233 -14.28 0.40 -3.70
N ASP A 234 -14.11 1.62 -3.19
CA ASP A 234 -14.30 2.00 -1.79
C ASP A 234 -15.73 1.74 -1.30
N LYS A 235 -16.73 1.63 -2.19
CA LYS A 235 -18.09 1.20 -1.82
C LYS A 235 -18.14 -0.19 -1.20
N ALA A 236 -17.15 -1.04 -1.47
CA ALA A 236 -17.07 -2.35 -0.84
C ALA A 236 -16.94 -2.27 0.70
N ALA A 237 -16.65 -1.08 1.26
CA ALA A 237 -16.69 -0.84 2.71
C ALA A 237 -18.06 -1.09 3.35
N VAL A 238 -19.15 -1.18 2.58
CA VAL A 238 -20.46 -1.65 3.10
C VAL A 238 -20.37 -3.07 3.67
N LEU A 239 -19.42 -3.89 3.20
CA LEU A 239 -19.17 -5.25 3.70
C LEU A 239 -18.47 -5.26 5.07
N PHE A 240 -18.12 -4.09 5.62
CA PHE A 240 -17.58 -3.95 6.97
C PHE A 240 -18.65 -3.67 8.03
N PHE A 241 -19.92 -3.84 7.67
CA PHE A 241 -21.04 -3.80 8.60
C PHE A 241 -21.70 -5.18 8.70
N ASP A 242 -22.26 -5.49 9.86
CA ASP A 242 -23.15 -6.63 10.01
C ASP A 242 -24.55 -6.32 9.44
N GLY A 243 -25.41 -7.33 9.39
CA GLY A 243 -26.79 -7.21 8.89
C GLY A 243 -27.68 -6.28 9.71
N ARG A 244 -27.21 -5.76 10.85
CA ARG A 244 -27.88 -4.73 11.66
C ARG A 244 -27.26 -3.34 11.45
N GLY A 245 -26.24 -3.21 10.61
CA GLY A 245 -25.55 -1.95 10.32
C GLY A 245 -24.52 -1.55 11.38
N LYS A 246 -24.07 -2.47 12.24
CA LYS A 246 -22.99 -2.22 13.20
C LYS A 246 -21.63 -2.41 12.51
N PRO A 247 -20.65 -1.51 12.70
CA PRO A 247 -19.27 -1.71 12.26
C PRO A 247 -18.68 -3.03 12.78
N LEU A 248 -18.07 -3.79 11.88
CA LEU A 248 -17.38 -5.05 12.15
C LEU A 248 -15.87 -4.89 12.30
N VAL A 249 -15.32 -3.75 11.87
CA VAL A 249 -13.87 -3.49 11.84
C VAL A 249 -13.53 -2.26 12.66
N ASP A 250 -12.29 -2.22 13.16
CA ASP A 250 -11.76 -1.15 13.99
C ASP A 250 -10.79 -0.22 13.25
N LEU A 251 -10.35 -0.66 12.08
CA LEU A 251 -9.44 0.02 11.17
C LEU A 251 -9.64 -0.51 9.74
N VAL A 252 -9.36 0.32 8.74
CA VAL A 252 -9.30 -0.09 7.33
C VAL A 252 -7.90 0.14 6.78
N VAL A 253 -7.40 -0.81 5.99
CA VAL A 253 -6.26 -0.62 5.09
C VAL A 253 -6.78 -0.63 3.65
N THR A 254 -6.27 0.21 2.76
CA THR A 254 -6.87 0.37 1.42
C THR A 254 -5.83 0.52 0.32
N PHE A 255 -6.00 -0.24 -0.77
CA PHE A 255 -5.37 0.01 -2.08
C PHE A 255 -6.25 0.91 -2.97
N CYS A 256 -7.41 1.36 -2.49
CA CYS A 256 -8.39 2.18 -3.20
C CYS A 256 -8.20 3.69 -2.92
N SER A 257 -9.22 4.52 -3.21
CA SER A 257 -9.13 5.99 -3.09
C SER A 257 -8.03 6.65 -3.95
N LYS A 258 -7.65 6.01 -5.07
CA LYS A 258 -6.56 6.44 -5.96
C LYS A 258 -6.98 7.07 -7.30
N MET A 259 -8.29 7.00 -7.63
CA MET A 259 -8.79 7.33 -8.98
C MET A 259 -9.58 8.64 -9.05
N SER A 260 -9.76 9.33 -7.93
CA SER A 260 -10.45 10.61 -7.85
C SER A 260 -9.86 11.46 -6.73
N ALA A 261 -9.87 12.77 -6.91
CA ALA A 261 -9.43 13.74 -5.90
C ALA A 261 -10.46 13.93 -4.77
N SER A 262 -11.64 13.30 -4.85
CA SER A 262 -12.61 13.31 -3.76
C SER A 262 -13.40 12.02 -3.70
N LEU A 263 -13.79 11.64 -2.48
CA LEU A 263 -14.74 10.55 -2.28
C LEU A 263 -16.10 10.96 -2.84
N LYS A 264 -16.74 10.04 -3.57
CA LYS A 264 -18.16 10.22 -3.92
C LYS A 264 -18.98 10.27 -2.63
N GLN A 265 -20.05 11.08 -2.62
CA GLN A 265 -20.88 11.32 -1.44
C GLN A 265 -21.37 10.03 -0.75
N GLU A 266 -21.71 9.00 -1.53
CA GLU A 266 -22.12 7.69 -1.01
C GLU A 266 -20.99 6.99 -0.26
N THR A 267 -19.78 6.99 -0.83
CA THR A 267 -18.58 6.43 -0.19
C THR A 267 -18.23 7.19 1.08
N TRP A 268 -18.29 8.53 1.05
CA TRP A 268 -18.09 9.36 2.23
C TRP A 268 -19.00 8.94 3.39
N ARG A 269 -20.32 8.81 3.13
CA ARG A 269 -21.30 8.40 4.15
C ARG A 269 -21.01 7.01 4.73
N ILE A 270 -20.50 6.08 3.92
CA ILE A 270 -20.13 4.74 4.39
C ILE A 270 -18.94 4.83 5.36
N LEU A 271 -17.89 5.55 4.98
CA LEU A 271 -16.68 5.68 5.80
C LEU A 271 -16.92 6.52 7.07
N GLU A 272 -17.71 7.58 6.97
CA GLU A 272 -18.14 8.40 8.11
C GLU A 272 -18.92 7.58 9.14
N ARG A 273 -19.87 6.74 8.68
CA ARG A 273 -20.58 5.80 9.56
C ARG A 273 -19.68 4.73 10.17
N LEU A 274 -18.63 4.33 9.45
CA LEU A 274 -17.67 3.35 9.96
C LEU A 274 -16.83 3.96 11.09
N ASN A 275 -16.44 5.23 10.93
CA ASN A 275 -15.71 6.03 11.92
C ASN A 275 -14.45 5.30 12.46
N VAL A 276 -13.61 4.85 11.53
CA VAL A 276 -12.34 4.15 11.79
C VAL A 276 -11.21 4.81 11.01
N PRO A 277 -9.94 4.70 11.47
CA PRO A 277 -8.79 5.10 10.68
C PRO A 277 -8.72 4.31 9.37
N VAL A 278 -8.34 4.98 8.28
CA VAL A 278 -8.13 4.36 6.96
C VAL A 278 -6.67 4.58 6.55
N ILE A 279 -5.87 3.51 6.51
CA ILE A 279 -4.45 3.54 6.14
C ILE A 279 -4.28 3.24 4.65
N ASN A 280 -3.53 4.09 3.96
CA ASN A 280 -3.24 3.95 2.53
C ASN A 280 -2.11 2.94 2.27
N LEU A 281 -2.38 1.94 1.42
CA LEU A 281 -1.42 0.95 0.97
C LEU A 281 -0.87 1.32 -0.42
N ILE A 282 0.45 1.43 -0.50
CA ILE A 282 1.18 1.83 -1.69
C ILE A 282 1.85 0.60 -2.32
N GLU A 283 1.64 0.45 -3.62
CA GLU A 283 2.25 -0.59 -4.44
C GLU A 283 3.13 0.07 -5.48
N LEU A 284 4.43 -0.21 -5.47
CA LEU A 284 5.41 0.45 -6.34
C LEU A 284 5.16 0.05 -7.79
N PHE A 285 4.42 0.88 -8.52
CA PHE A 285 3.93 0.57 -9.85
C PHE A 285 5.02 0.74 -10.88
N SER A 286 5.92 1.73 -10.77
CA SER A 286 6.92 2.02 -11.82
C SER A 286 8.29 1.39 -11.59
N SER A 287 8.55 0.86 -10.40
CA SER A 287 9.87 0.37 -10.01
C SER A 287 9.77 -1.01 -9.37
N ASP A 288 10.79 -1.84 -9.59
CA ASP A 288 10.95 -3.05 -8.81
C ASP A 288 11.46 -2.75 -7.39
N VAL A 289 11.31 -3.75 -6.51
CA VAL A 289 11.69 -3.62 -5.10
C VAL A 289 13.17 -3.27 -4.92
N LYS A 290 14.05 -3.72 -5.81
CA LYS A 290 15.49 -3.42 -5.73
C LYS A 290 15.74 -1.95 -6.06
N ALA A 291 15.22 -1.50 -7.20
CA ALA A 291 15.36 -0.10 -7.64
C ALA A 291 14.79 0.88 -6.61
N TRP A 292 13.65 0.56 -5.98
CA TRP A 292 13.08 1.40 -4.92
C TRP A 292 13.97 1.50 -3.68
N ARG A 293 14.59 0.40 -3.24
CA ARG A 293 15.49 0.42 -2.06
C ARG A 293 16.76 1.23 -2.29
N GLU A 294 17.22 1.29 -3.54
CA GLU A 294 18.41 2.04 -3.94
C GLU A 294 18.07 3.51 -4.27
N SER A 295 16.78 3.85 -4.39
CA SER A 295 16.32 5.18 -4.78
C SER A 295 16.36 6.17 -3.60
N PRO A 296 17.06 7.32 -3.73
CA PRO A 296 16.98 8.39 -2.74
C PRO A 296 15.63 9.13 -2.75
N LEU A 297 14.83 8.98 -3.82
CA LEU A 297 13.51 9.61 -3.95
C LEU A 297 12.39 8.77 -3.35
N GLY A 298 12.58 7.45 -3.25
CA GLY A 298 11.51 6.51 -2.92
C GLY A 298 10.55 6.31 -4.09
N LEU A 299 9.38 6.96 -4.05
CA LEU A 299 8.36 6.82 -5.10
C LEU A 299 8.73 7.56 -6.39
N ALA A 300 8.37 6.97 -7.54
CA ALA A 300 8.50 7.66 -8.81
C ALA A 300 7.59 8.91 -8.84
N PRO A 301 8.03 10.07 -9.37
CA PRO A 301 7.23 11.29 -9.38
C PRO A 301 5.84 11.14 -10.02
N VAL A 302 5.71 10.27 -11.03
CA VAL A 302 4.43 9.97 -11.70
C VAL A 302 3.43 9.24 -10.79
N GLU A 303 3.91 8.63 -9.70
CA GLU A 303 3.08 7.86 -8.76
C GLU A 303 2.56 8.70 -7.59
N VAL A 304 3.28 9.75 -7.21
CA VAL A 304 2.94 10.60 -6.06
C VAL A 304 1.51 11.17 -6.14
N PRO A 305 1.03 11.70 -7.29
CA PRO A 305 -0.31 12.29 -7.36
C PRO A 305 -1.43 11.31 -7.00
N TRP A 306 -1.37 10.06 -7.50
CA TRP A 306 -2.46 9.10 -7.34
C TRP A 306 -2.24 8.11 -6.18
N GLN A 307 -1.00 7.89 -5.73
CA GLN A 307 -0.71 7.02 -4.59
C GLN A 307 -0.61 7.76 -3.25
N VAL A 308 -0.41 9.09 -3.24
CA VAL A 308 -0.28 9.88 -2.01
C VAL A 308 -1.32 10.99 -1.99
N ALA A 309 -1.26 11.92 -2.94
CA ALA A 309 -2.08 13.14 -2.88
C ALA A 309 -3.59 12.85 -2.97
N MET A 310 -4.04 12.02 -3.92
CA MET A 310 -5.47 11.66 -4.06
C MET A 310 -6.06 10.97 -2.82
N PRO A 311 -5.40 9.94 -2.23
CA PRO A 311 -5.81 9.39 -0.95
C PRO A 311 -5.85 10.42 0.19
N GLU A 312 -4.89 11.35 0.26
CA GLU A 312 -4.88 12.40 1.29
C GLU A 312 -6.07 13.36 1.19
N PHE A 313 -6.47 13.75 -0.03
CA PHE A 313 -7.71 14.52 -0.23
C PHE A 313 -8.96 13.76 0.24
N SER A 314 -8.90 12.43 0.27
CA SER A 314 -9.98 11.55 0.77
C SER A 314 -9.90 11.32 2.29
N GLY A 315 -8.97 11.96 3.00
CA GLY A 315 -8.77 11.78 4.44
C GLY A 315 -8.09 10.45 4.81
N VAL A 316 -7.51 9.75 3.83
CA VAL A 316 -6.76 8.50 4.06
C VAL A 316 -5.37 8.85 4.58
N ILE A 317 -4.93 8.17 5.63
CA ILE A 317 -3.72 8.50 6.39
C ILE A 317 -2.59 7.50 6.15
N GLU A 318 -1.40 7.84 6.63
CA GLU A 318 -0.22 6.97 6.73
C GLU A 318 0.10 6.17 5.45
N PRO A 319 0.39 6.85 4.32
CA PRO A 319 0.85 6.18 3.11
C PRO A 319 2.01 5.23 3.43
N THR A 320 1.78 3.94 3.17
CA THR A 320 2.71 2.87 3.55
C THR A 320 2.95 1.96 2.35
N VAL A 321 4.19 1.88 1.89
CA VAL A 321 4.61 0.94 0.85
C VAL A 321 4.41 -0.48 1.37
N VAL A 322 3.88 -1.39 0.56
CA VAL A 322 3.67 -2.80 0.96
C VAL A 322 4.10 -3.80 -0.08
N SER A 323 4.11 -3.41 -1.35
CA SER A 323 4.48 -4.26 -2.48
C SER A 323 5.20 -3.46 -3.56
N GLY A 324 5.87 -4.15 -4.46
CA GLY A 324 6.46 -3.57 -5.66
C GLY A 324 6.66 -4.62 -6.75
N GLN A 325 7.07 -4.19 -7.95
CA GLN A 325 7.32 -5.14 -9.02
C GLN A 325 8.40 -6.15 -8.60
N LYS A 326 8.19 -7.41 -8.99
CA LYS A 326 9.17 -8.47 -8.82
C LYS A 326 10.38 -8.16 -9.72
N PRO A 327 11.60 -8.09 -9.17
CA PRO A 327 12.80 -7.83 -9.96
C PRO A 327 12.98 -8.85 -11.08
N GLY A 328 13.27 -8.36 -12.29
CA GLY A 328 13.49 -9.19 -13.49
C GLY A 328 12.24 -9.90 -14.04
N ASP A 329 11.04 -9.56 -13.57
CA ASP A 329 9.81 -10.21 -14.04
C ASP A 329 9.28 -9.55 -15.34
N PRO A 330 9.13 -10.31 -16.44
CA PRO A 330 8.67 -9.76 -17.72
C PRO A 330 7.19 -9.37 -17.69
N TYR A 331 6.40 -9.93 -16.78
CA TYR A 331 4.94 -9.74 -16.72
C TYR A 331 4.50 -8.80 -15.59
N ARG A 332 5.42 -7.99 -15.05
CA ARG A 332 5.11 -6.97 -14.03
C ARG A 332 4.36 -7.55 -12.82
N ARG A 333 4.67 -8.79 -12.42
CA ARG A 333 4.09 -9.34 -11.19
C ARG A 333 4.54 -8.55 -9.98
N PHE A 334 3.65 -8.41 -9.01
CA PHE A 334 3.95 -7.73 -7.75
C PHE A 334 4.28 -8.73 -6.64
N VAL A 335 5.19 -8.33 -5.77
CA VAL A 335 5.57 -9.08 -4.57
C VAL A 335 5.48 -8.18 -3.35
N ALA A 336 4.99 -8.75 -2.25
CA ALA A 336 5.01 -8.08 -0.96
C ALA A 336 6.45 -7.82 -0.49
N ILE A 337 6.65 -6.75 0.28
CA ILE A 337 7.94 -6.37 0.85
C ILE A 337 7.91 -6.67 2.36
N PRO A 338 8.53 -7.77 2.84
CA PRO A 338 8.39 -8.24 4.21
C PRO A 338 8.58 -7.19 5.31
N GLY A 339 9.67 -6.43 5.25
CA GLY A 339 9.98 -5.42 6.27
C GLY A 339 8.97 -4.26 6.30
N GLU A 340 8.39 -3.93 5.16
CA GLU A 340 7.35 -2.89 5.10
C GLU A 340 6.01 -3.40 5.62
N LEU A 341 5.70 -4.69 5.43
CA LEU A 341 4.53 -5.31 6.05
C LEU A 341 4.66 -5.36 7.57
N ASP A 342 5.85 -5.65 8.09
CA ASP A 342 6.10 -5.63 9.54
C ASP A 342 5.90 -4.22 10.11
N PHE A 343 6.32 -3.19 9.36
CA PHE A 343 6.08 -1.79 9.70
C PHE A 343 4.59 -1.41 9.65
N LEU A 344 3.87 -1.82 8.61
CA LEU A 344 2.42 -1.64 8.50
C LEU A 344 1.69 -2.27 9.70
N ILE A 345 2.02 -3.51 10.05
CA ILE A 345 1.38 -4.23 11.17
C ILE A 345 1.64 -3.50 12.49
N ALA A 346 2.86 -3.01 12.70
CA ALA A 346 3.18 -2.22 13.89
C ALA A 346 2.31 -0.95 13.99
N ARG A 347 2.07 -0.25 12.88
CA ARG A 347 1.19 0.93 12.78
C ARG A 347 -0.28 0.57 13.01
N VAL A 348 -0.78 -0.45 12.34
CA VAL A 348 -2.15 -0.97 12.52
C VAL A 348 -2.39 -1.30 14.00
N ARG A 349 -1.49 -2.06 14.64
CA ARG A 349 -1.62 -2.38 16.07
C ARG A 349 -1.54 -1.15 16.96
N ALA A 350 -0.80 -0.10 16.58
CA ALA A 350 -0.78 1.14 17.34
C ALA A 350 -2.13 1.86 17.32
N TRP A 351 -2.78 1.96 16.16
CA TRP A 351 -4.13 2.51 16.02
C TRP A 351 -5.19 1.70 16.76
N LEU A 352 -5.15 0.37 16.64
CA LEU A 352 -6.05 -0.52 17.37
C LEU A 352 -5.88 -0.33 18.89
N ARG A 353 -4.64 -0.33 19.39
CA ARG A 353 -4.38 0.00 20.80
C ARG A 353 -4.93 1.37 21.19
N LEU A 354 -4.79 2.39 20.34
CA LEU A 354 -5.32 3.72 20.62
C LEU A 354 -6.86 3.73 20.72
N ARG A 355 -7.54 2.98 19.84
CA ARG A 355 -9.00 2.89 19.81
C ARG A 355 -9.58 2.23 21.07
N HIS A 356 -8.96 1.14 21.52
CA HIS A 356 -9.51 0.33 22.63
C HIS A 356 -8.96 0.68 24.01
N LYS A 357 -7.86 1.44 24.11
CA LYS A 357 -7.33 1.84 25.41
C LYS A 357 -8.25 2.85 26.10
N PRO A 358 -8.56 2.71 27.39
CA PRO A 358 -9.29 3.73 28.14
C PRO A 358 -8.54 5.07 28.16
N ASN A 359 -9.27 6.20 28.07
CA ASN A 359 -8.65 7.53 28.01
C ASN A 359 -7.72 7.83 29.20
N GLY A 360 -8.11 7.41 30.41
CA GLY A 360 -7.28 7.60 31.61
C GLY A 360 -5.92 6.91 31.56
N GLU A 361 -5.76 5.86 30.75
CA GLU A 361 -4.52 5.11 30.60
C GLU A 361 -3.68 5.51 29.37
N LYS A 362 -4.25 6.33 28.47
CA LYS A 362 -3.53 6.81 27.29
C LYS A 362 -2.39 7.73 27.72
N ARG A 363 -1.21 7.47 27.15
CA ARG A 363 0.00 8.27 27.37
C ARG A 363 0.22 9.13 26.13
N ILE A 364 0.26 10.45 26.30
CA ILE A 364 0.32 11.41 25.20
C ILE A 364 1.63 12.19 25.31
N ALA A 365 2.34 12.30 24.20
CA ALA A 365 3.45 13.23 24.06
C ALA A 365 3.02 14.41 23.17
N ILE A 366 3.11 15.62 23.71
CA ILE A 366 2.92 16.87 22.95
C ILE A 366 4.32 17.43 22.68
N ILE A 367 4.73 17.37 21.42
CA ILE A 367 6.05 17.81 20.97
C ILE A 367 5.92 19.20 20.34
N TYR A 368 6.71 20.16 20.79
CA TYR A 368 6.73 21.52 20.24
C TYR A 368 8.10 21.89 19.68
N TYR A 369 8.10 22.82 18.73
CA TYR A 369 9.35 23.29 18.13
C TYR A 369 10.16 24.16 19.09
N ASN A 370 11.45 23.87 19.15
CA ASN A 370 12.47 24.68 19.81
C ASN A 370 13.75 24.65 18.96
N HIS A 371 13.64 25.13 17.71
CA HIS A 371 14.62 24.96 16.63
C HIS A 371 16.04 25.44 17.00
N HIS A 372 16.13 26.58 17.69
CA HIS A 372 17.38 27.10 18.23
C HIS A 372 17.41 26.89 19.74
N PRO A 373 18.41 26.15 20.27
CA PRO A 373 18.56 25.96 21.71
C PRO A 373 18.55 27.31 22.45
N GLY A 374 17.75 27.42 23.51
CA GLY A 374 17.56 28.66 24.24
C GLY A 374 16.11 28.96 24.62
N LYS A 375 15.94 30.01 25.44
CA LYS A 375 14.67 30.36 26.10
C LYS A 375 13.66 31.11 25.20
N GLN A 376 14.11 31.68 24.08
CA GLN A 376 13.30 32.61 23.28
C GLN A 376 12.61 31.99 22.06
N ASN A 377 12.86 30.70 21.76
CA ASN A 377 12.56 30.11 20.44
C ASN A 377 11.51 28.98 20.50
N VAL A 378 10.59 29.02 21.47
CA VAL A 378 9.43 28.11 21.50
C VAL A 378 8.27 28.80 20.79
N GLY A 379 7.92 28.30 19.62
CA GLY A 379 6.92 28.93 18.77
C GLY A 379 6.53 28.06 17.58
N ALA A 380 5.45 28.46 16.91
CA ALA A 380 5.01 27.89 15.64
C ALA A 380 4.40 29.00 14.79
N SER A 381 4.34 28.81 13.47
CA SER A 381 3.84 29.83 12.54
C SER A 381 2.39 30.20 12.86
N TYR A 382 2.15 31.47 13.19
CA TYR A 382 0.83 32.05 13.49
C TYR A 382 0.03 31.35 14.61
N LEU A 383 0.68 30.57 15.49
CA LEU A 383 0.03 29.85 16.59
C LEU A 383 0.60 30.26 17.94
N ASN A 384 -0.27 30.66 18.88
CA ASN A 384 0.14 30.87 20.27
C ASN A 384 0.34 29.52 20.97
N VAL A 385 1.56 28.98 20.92
CA VAL A 385 1.90 27.64 21.43
C VAL A 385 1.50 27.47 22.90
N PHE A 386 1.79 28.47 23.76
CA PHE A 386 1.48 28.36 25.18
C PHE A 386 -0.03 28.35 25.45
N ALA A 387 -0.79 29.23 24.81
CA ALA A 387 -2.25 29.26 24.97
C ALA A 387 -2.89 27.98 24.42
N SER A 388 -2.47 27.55 23.22
CA SER A 388 -3.00 26.36 22.57
C SER A 388 -2.72 25.09 23.38
N THR A 389 -1.52 24.98 23.96
CA THR A 389 -1.15 23.84 24.84
C THR A 389 -2.07 23.77 26.06
N VAL A 390 -2.41 24.91 26.67
CA VAL A 390 -3.34 24.95 27.81
C VAL A 390 -4.73 24.47 27.41
N GLU A 391 -5.26 24.93 26.28
CA GLU A 391 -6.57 24.52 25.80
C GLU A 391 -6.62 23.03 25.42
N ILE A 392 -5.56 22.50 24.79
CA ILE A 392 -5.42 21.06 24.52
C ILE A 392 -5.42 20.25 25.82
N LEU A 393 -4.65 20.68 26.83
CA LEU A 393 -4.55 19.98 28.11
C LEU A 393 -5.88 20.01 28.89
N LYS A 394 -6.64 21.11 28.83
CA LYS A 394 -7.99 21.18 29.40
C LYS A 394 -8.95 20.24 28.69
N ALA A 395 -9.00 20.27 27.37
CA ALA A 395 -9.85 19.38 26.57
C ALA A 395 -9.53 17.90 26.81
N LEU A 396 -8.24 17.55 26.93
CA LEU A 396 -7.83 16.19 27.31
C LEU A 396 -8.33 15.82 28.71
N LYS A 397 -8.19 16.70 29.69
CA LYS A 397 -8.68 16.46 31.06
C LYS A 397 -10.20 16.25 31.09
N GLU A 398 -10.95 17.10 30.38
CA GLU A 398 -12.42 17.00 30.24
C GLU A 398 -12.85 15.70 29.55
N ALA A 399 -12.09 15.23 28.56
CA ALA A 399 -12.30 13.95 27.89
C ALA A 399 -11.86 12.72 28.72
N GLY A 400 -11.46 12.90 29.98
CA GLY A 400 -11.11 11.82 30.91
C GLY A 400 -9.67 11.30 30.79
N TYR A 401 -8.77 12.04 30.14
CA TYR A 401 -7.34 11.73 30.16
C TYR A 401 -6.70 12.19 31.47
N ARG A 402 -5.70 11.45 31.94
CA ARG A 402 -4.98 11.78 33.19
C ARG A 402 -4.00 12.94 32.97
N VAL A 403 -4.49 14.16 33.21
CA VAL A 403 -3.69 15.41 33.21
C VAL A 403 -3.58 15.95 34.64
N GLU A 404 -2.35 16.05 35.15
CA GLU A 404 -2.05 16.50 36.52
C GLU A 404 -1.27 17.82 36.52
N GLY A 405 -1.25 18.49 37.68
CA GLY A 405 -0.56 19.77 37.84
C GLY A 405 -1.40 20.98 37.44
N LYS A 406 -0.79 22.17 37.52
CA LYS A 406 -1.45 23.46 37.26
C LYS A 406 -1.36 23.81 35.77
N VAL A 407 -2.47 23.68 35.06
CA VAL A 407 -2.58 23.92 33.61
C VAL A 407 -2.99 25.37 33.34
N THR A 408 -2.11 26.33 33.64
CA THR A 408 -2.31 27.75 33.27
C THR A 408 -1.21 28.21 32.32
N LYS A 409 -1.49 29.22 31.50
CA LYS A 409 -0.50 29.76 30.54
C LYS A 409 0.80 30.18 31.23
N GLY A 410 0.70 30.83 32.38
CA GLY A 410 1.85 31.25 33.18
C GLY A 410 2.69 30.06 33.66
N GLU A 411 2.03 29.01 34.15
CA GLU A 411 2.74 27.83 34.67
C GLU A 411 3.35 27.00 33.55
N ILE A 412 2.63 26.75 32.46
CA ILE A 412 3.17 26.02 31.30
C ILE A 412 4.37 26.77 30.71
N ARG A 413 4.29 28.11 30.58
CA ARG A 413 5.42 28.93 30.14
C ARG A 413 6.61 28.79 31.10
N ARG A 414 6.37 28.86 32.42
CA ARG A 414 7.41 28.71 33.45
C ARG A 414 8.12 27.36 33.31
N LEU A 415 7.37 26.27 33.25
CA LEU A 415 7.90 24.90 33.15
C LEU A 415 8.70 24.69 31.86
N ILE A 416 8.22 25.19 30.71
CA ILE A 416 8.94 25.11 29.43
C ILE A 416 10.28 25.86 29.49
N LEU A 417 10.30 27.07 30.05
CA LEU A 417 11.52 27.87 30.15
C LEU A 417 12.53 27.31 31.16
N LEU A 418 12.04 26.63 32.20
CA LEU A 418 12.83 25.99 33.25
C LEU A 418 13.51 24.73 32.72
N SER A 419 12.72 23.72 32.33
CA SER A 419 13.20 22.37 32.04
C SER A 419 12.65 21.71 30.77
N GLY A 420 11.76 22.38 30.03
CA GLY A 420 11.19 21.91 28.76
C GLY A 420 11.87 22.49 27.52
N ARG A 421 13.18 22.70 27.50
CA ARG A 421 13.87 23.31 26.34
C ARG A 421 15.17 22.63 26.02
N ASN A 422 15.60 22.75 24.76
CA ASN A 422 16.95 22.36 24.39
C ASN A 422 17.96 23.37 24.95
N VAL A 423 19.10 22.86 25.42
CA VAL A 423 20.22 23.67 25.90
C VAL A 423 21.36 23.57 24.88
N GLY A 424 21.87 24.71 24.44
CA GLY A 424 22.98 24.77 23.50
C GLY A 424 24.30 24.43 24.18
N SER A 425 25.24 23.84 23.44
CA SER A 425 26.59 23.54 23.93
C SER A 425 27.37 24.80 24.35
N TRP A 426 27.01 25.97 23.80
CA TRP A 426 27.58 27.28 24.12
C TRP A 426 27.07 27.91 25.43
N ALA A 427 26.13 27.26 26.14
CA ALA A 427 25.55 27.77 27.38
C ALA A 427 26.07 26.96 28.59
N PRO A 428 27.31 27.22 29.06
CA PRO A 428 27.91 26.46 30.16
C PRO A 428 27.06 26.56 31.44
N GLY A 429 26.95 25.46 32.18
CA GLY A 429 26.20 25.39 33.44
C GLY A 429 24.67 25.35 33.31
N GLU A 430 24.08 25.75 32.18
CA GLU A 430 22.61 25.77 31.99
C GLU A 430 22.02 24.36 31.96
N LEU A 431 22.69 23.41 31.31
CA LEU A 431 22.27 22.00 31.28
C LEU A 431 22.36 21.38 32.68
N GLU A 432 23.43 21.67 33.41
CA GLU A 432 23.61 21.20 34.78
C GLU A 432 22.52 21.77 35.70
N ARG A 433 22.23 23.07 35.60
CA ARG A 433 21.13 23.71 36.35
C ARG A 433 19.79 23.04 36.03
N MET A 434 19.48 22.84 34.76
CA MET A 434 18.25 22.17 34.33
C MET A 434 18.14 20.74 34.87
N VAL A 435 19.24 19.98 34.86
CA VAL A 435 19.25 18.62 35.41
C VAL A 435 19.08 18.62 36.94
N LYS A 436 19.68 19.59 37.64
CA LYS A 436 19.55 19.77 39.10
C LYS A 436 18.16 20.25 39.53
N GLU A 437 17.53 21.12 38.74
CA GLU A 437 16.13 21.56 38.94
C GLU A 437 15.12 20.41 38.83
N GLY A 438 15.47 19.35 38.09
CA GLY A 438 14.66 18.14 37.96
C GLY A 438 13.66 18.18 36.79
N GLY A 439 12.88 17.10 36.64
CA GLY A 439 11.87 16.96 35.57
C GLY A 439 12.39 16.40 34.24
N VAL A 440 13.69 16.49 33.96
CA VAL A 440 14.29 15.90 32.76
C VAL A 440 14.33 14.36 32.80
N VAL A 441 14.31 13.73 31.64
CA VAL A 441 14.54 12.29 31.50
C VAL A 441 16.01 12.02 31.23
N LYS A 442 16.63 11.17 32.04
CA LYS A 442 18.00 10.69 31.87
C LYS A 442 17.95 9.33 31.19
N VAL A 443 18.50 9.22 29.99
CA VAL A 443 18.65 7.96 29.27
C VAL A 443 20.09 7.49 29.44
N PRO A 444 20.37 6.47 30.26
CA PRO A 444 21.72 5.95 30.42
C PRO A 444 22.27 5.50 29.07
N LEU A 445 23.55 5.73 28.81
CA LEU A 445 24.20 5.31 27.58
C LEU A 445 24.00 3.81 27.28
N SER A 446 24.03 2.97 28.32
CA SER A 446 23.81 1.53 28.17
C SER A 446 22.40 1.18 27.63
N LEU A 447 21.38 1.96 28.02
CA LEU A 447 20.02 1.81 27.52
C LEU A 447 19.93 2.31 26.07
N TYR A 448 20.48 3.50 25.81
CA TYR A 448 20.53 4.06 24.45
C TYR A 448 21.22 3.11 23.47
N LEU A 449 22.37 2.53 23.85
CA LEU A 449 23.10 1.57 23.02
C LEU A 449 22.28 0.32 22.68
N ARG A 450 21.38 -0.14 23.56
CA ARG A 450 20.46 -1.26 23.24
C ARG A 450 19.46 -0.89 22.16
N TRP A 451 18.93 0.34 22.18
CA TRP A 451 18.03 0.83 21.14
C TRP A 451 18.79 1.10 19.83
N TYR A 452 19.90 1.82 19.93
CA TYR A 452 20.70 2.24 18.80
C TYR A 452 21.17 1.04 17.96
N ARG A 453 21.64 -0.04 18.60
CA ARG A 453 22.09 -1.26 17.91
C ARG A 453 21.03 -1.94 17.04
N ARG A 454 19.73 -1.71 17.31
CA ARG A 454 18.62 -2.26 16.52
C ARG A 454 18.36 -1.47 15.23
N LEU A 455 18.93 -0.26 15.11
CA LEU A 455 18.78 0.57 13.93
C LEU A 455 19.64 0.05 12.77
N PRO A 456 19.21 0.27 11.50
CA PRO A 456 19.96 -0.12 10.32
C PRO A 456 21.42 0.36 10.36
N LEU A 457 22.35 -0.51 9.93
CA LEU A 457 23.78 -0.21 9.97
C LEU A 457 24.14 1.05 9.15
N ALA A 458 23.51 1.23 7.99
CA ALA A 458 23.74 2.42 7.14
C ALA A 458 23.35 3.72 7.87
N PHE A 459 22.20 3.74 8.54
CA PHE A 459 21.76 4.87 9.35
C PHE A 459 22.73 5.16 10.49
N ARG A 460 23.16 4.11 11.23
CA ARG A 460 24.15 4.28 12.31
C ARG A 460 25.48 4.82 11.82
N LYS A 461 25.99 4.34 10.69
CA LYS A 461 27.23 4.86 10.08
C LYS A 461 27.09 6.33 9.69
N GLY A 462 25.93 6.73 9.17
CA GLY A 462 25.63 8.14 8.86
C GLY A 462 25.62 9.02 10.10
N VAL A 463 24.92 8.59 11.15
CA VAL A 463 24.92 9.28 12.45
C VAL A 463 26.33 9.37 13.03
N GLU A 464 27.11 8.28 13.01
CA GLU A 464 28.46 8.26 13.58
C GLU A 464 29.47 9.09 12.77
N LYS A 465 29.30 9.16 11.44
CA LYS A 465 30.08 10.05 10.58
C LYS A 465 29.88 11.52 10.97
N ASP A 466 28.63 11.90 11.22
CA ASP A 466 28.31 13.30 11.54
C ASP A 466 28.55 13.61 13.03
N TRP A 467 28.23 12.71 13.96
CA TRP A 467 28.14 13.02 15.39
C TRP A 467 29.08 12.21 16.27
N GLY A 468 29.94 11.38 15.67
CA GLY A 468 30.81 10.47 16.40
C GLY A 468 30.05 9.28 16.99
N LYS A 469 30.75 8.46 17.77
CA LYS A 469 30.13 7.31 18.43
C LYS A 469 29.23 7.77 19.59
N PRO A 470 28.18 7.02 19.95
CA PRO A 470 27.32 7.32 21.11
C PRO A 470 28.07 7.62 22.41
N GLN A 471 29.20 6.95 22.65
CA GLN A 471 30.06 7.15 23.83
C GLN A 471 30.64 8.56 23.91
N ASN A 472 30.81 9.21 22.76
CA ASN A 472 31.45 10.52 22.63
C ASN A 472 30.40 11.64 22.43
N ALA A 473 29.12 11.33 22.61
CA ALA A 473 28.05 12.29 22.43
C ALA A 473 28.19 13.45 23.42
N SER A 474 28.23 14.68 22.91
CA SER A 474 28.39 15.91 23.70
C SER A 474 27.10 16.75 23.79
N ILE A 475 26.19 16.61 22.82
CA ILE A 475 24.94 17.37 22.79
C ILE A 475 23.97 16.79 23.82
N MET A 476 23.55 17.64 24.76
CA MET A 476 22.57 17.29 25.79
C MET A 476 22.96 16.03 26.56
N THR A 477 24.25 15.88 26.88
CA THR A 477 24.76 14.79 27.71
C THR A 477 25.23 15.30 29.07
N TRP A 478 24.94 14.52 30.11
CA TRP A 478 25.36 14.83 31.49
C TRP A 478 25.59 13.52 32.25
N ASN A 479 26.77 13.37 32.85
CA ASN A 479 27.19 12.18 33.61
C ASN A 479 26.89 10.85 32.90
N GLY A 480 27.32 10.72 31.64
CA GLY A 480 27.16 9.48 30.84
C GLY A 480 25.72 9.16 30.43
N SER A 481 24.79 10.11 30.60
CA SER A 481 23.39 9.98 30.17
C SER A 481 23.04 11.01 29.11
N ILE A 482 22.18 10.62 28.16
CA ILE A 482 21.52 11.54 27.24
C ILE A 482 20.32 12.15 27.96
N ILE A 483 20.19 13.48 27.89
CA ILE A 483 19.16 14.24 28.59
C ILE A 483 18.04 14.61 27.61
N LEU A 484 16.83 14.17 27.92
CA LEU A 484 15.61 14.57 27.21
C LEU A 484 14.81 15.54 28.10
N PRO A 485 14.68 16.82 27.70
CA PRO A 485 13.79 17.76 28.38
C PRO A 485 12.35 17.25 28.32
N ALA A 486 11.67 17.22 29.46
CA ALA A 486 10.29 16.77 29.54
C ALA A 486 9.57 17.41 30.72
N ILE A 487 8.31 17.76 30.52
CA ILE A 487 7.40 18.22 31.57
C ILE A 487 6.31 17.16 31.70
N ARG A 488 6.23 16.52 32.86
CA ARG A 488 5.25 15.46 33.13
C ARG A 488 4.02 16.06 33.82
N LEU A 489 2.86 15.87 33.21
CA LEU A 489 1.55 16.31 33.68
C LEU A 489 0.62 15.09 33.73
N GLY A 490 0.90 14.16 34.65
CA GLY A 490 0.23 12.87 34.72
C GLY A 490 0.69 11.92 33.60
N ASN A 491 -0.25 11.49 32.76
CA ASN A 491 0.05 10.66 31.57
C ASN A 491 0.35 11.50 30.31
N VAL A 492 0.37 12.82 30.41
CA VAL A 492 0.79 13.71 29.32
C VAL A 492 2.20 14.21 29.57
N ILE A 493 3.04 14.18 28.54
CA ILE A 493 4.37 14.81 28.56
C ILE A 493 4.42 15.93 27.53
N LEU A 494 4.97 17.08 27.93
CA LEU A 494 5.34 18.15 27.02
C LEU A 494 6.86 18.07 26.82
N MET A 495 7.32 18.12 25.58
CA MET A 495 8.75 18.10 25.29
C MET A 495 9.11 18.90 24.03
N PRO A 496 10.27 19.54 24.00
CA PRO A 496 10.77 20.16 22.78
C PRO A 496 11.20 19.06 21.80
N GLN A 497 10.98 19.29 20.50
CA GLN A 497 11.72 18.55 19.49
C GLN A 497 13.22 18.81 19.70
N PRO A 498 14.08 17.78 19.78
CA PRO A 498 15.52 17.99 19.87
C PRO A 498 16.02 18.85 18.71
N SER A 499 17.09 19.62 18.97
CA SER A 499 17.64 20.51 17.94
C SER A 499 18.09 19.70 16.72
N ARG A 500 18.09 20.30 15.53
CA ARG A 500 18.58 19.59 14.33
C ARG A 500 20.12 19.48 14.30
N GLY A 501 20.83 20.19 15.20
CA GLY A 501 22.29 20.19 15.31
C GLY A 501 23.02 21.22 14.43
N TRP A 502 22.31 21.97 13.59
CA TRP A 502 22.88 22.97 12.66
C TRP A 502 23.72 24.04 13.39
N GLY A 503 23.28 24.49 14.58
CA GLY A 503 24.01 25.45 15.40
C GLY A 503 25.10 24.84 16.29
N SER A 504 25.24 23.51 16.33
CA SER A 504 26.22 22.82 17.17
C SER A 504 27.53 22.53 16.45
N ASP A 505 27.56 22.64 15.12
CA ASP A 505 28.76 22.52 14.29
C ASP A 505 28.58 23.35 13.00
N ALA A 506 29.15 24.56 13.01
CA ALA A 506 29.03 25.51 11.89
C ALA A 506 29.62 24.96 10.58
N TRP A 507 30.63 24.09 10.63
CA TRP A 507 31.27 23.53 9.43
C TRP A 507 30.32 22.63 8.63
N LYS A 508 29.46 21.88 9.33
CA LYS A 508 28.45 20.99 8.71
C LYS A 508 27.34 21.76 8.01
N LEU A 509 27.05 22.98 8.46
CA LEU A 509 26.07 23.89 7.87
C LEU A 509 26.46 24.31 6.46
N TYR A 510 27.76 24.49 6.21
CA TYR A 510 28.30 24.95 4.93
C TYR A 510 28.58 23.81 3.94
N HIS A 511 28.84 22.58 4.40
CA HIS A 511 29.38 21.51 3.55
C HIS A 511 28.50 20.24 3.46
N SER A 512 27.39 20.13 4.21
CA SER A 512 26.53 18.95 4.14
C SER A 512 25.12 19.29 3.69
N ALA A 513 24.74 18.81 2.50
CA ALA A 513 23.35 18.84 2.03
C ALA A 513 22.44 17.84 2.78
N THR A 514 23.00 16.93 3.58
CA THR A 514 22.26 15.90 4.32
C THR A 514 22.89 15.66 5.68
N LEU A 515 22.31 16.26 6.72
CA LEU A 515 22.76 16.11 8.10
C LEU A 515 21.96 15.01 8.82
N TYR A 516 22.63 13.95 9.28
CA TYR A 516 21.99 12.92 10.11
C TYR A 516 21.57 13.50 11.47
N PRO A 517 20.57 12.93 12.16
CA PRO A 517 20.20 13.38 13.51
C PRO A 517 21.31 13.03 14.53
N HIS A 518 21.56 13.91 15.50
CA HIS A 518 22.48 13.64 16.60
C HIS A 518 21.90 12.65 17.61
N HIS A 519 22.72 12.10 18.51
CA HIS A 519 22.31 11.03 19.43
C HIS A 519 21.13 11.35 20.37
N GLN A 520 20.90 12.61 20.75
CA GLN A 520 19.71 13.01 21.52
C GLN A 520 18.42 13.09 20.67
N TYR A 521 18.53 13.25 19.34
CA TYR A 521 17.39 13.27 18.43
C TYR A 521 16.96 11.85 18.06
N VAL A 522 17.94 10.96 17.85
CA VAL A 522 17.77 9.51 17.66
C VAL A 522 17.22 8.87 18.93
#